data_AF-A0A6C9QIG6-F1
#
_entry.id   AF-A0A6C9QIG6-F1
#
_cell.length_a   1.000
_cell.length_b   1.000
_cell.length_c   1.000
_cell.angle_alpha   90.00
_cell.angle_beta   90.00
_cell.angle_gamma   90.00
#
_symmetry.space_group_name_H-M   'P 1'
#
loop_
_entity.id
_entity.type
_entity.pdbx_description
1 polymer ?
#
loop_
_entity_poly.entity_id
_entity_poly.type
_entity_poly.pdbx_seq_one_letter_code
_entity_poly.pdbx_strand_id
1 'polypeptide(L)' 'MKYQLTALEARVIGCLLEKQVTTPEQYPLSVNGVVTACNQKTNREPVMNLSESEVQEQLDNLVKRHYLRTVSGFGNRVT' A
#
# COMPACT_ATOMS: atom_id res chain seq x y z
N MET A 1 9.69 15.14 14.17
CA MET A 1 8.83 14.46 15.18
C MET A 1 8.58 13.03 14.69
N LYS A 2 8.59 12.02 15.57
CA LYS A 2 8.33 10.63 15.19
C LYS A 2 6.82 10.45 14.97
N TYR A 3 6.39 10.09 13.76
CA TYR A 3 4.97 9.82 13.47
C TYR A 3 4.64 8.38 13.83
N GLN A 4 3.53 8.19 14.55
CA GLN A 4 3.00 6.89 14.92
C GLN A 4 2.01 6.46 13.84
N LEU A 5 2.28 5.36 13.16
CA LEU A 5 1.38 4.81 12.14
C LEU A 5 0.11 4.26 12.78
N THR A 6 -1.03 4.49 12.13
CA THR A 6 -2.27 3.75 12.43
C THR A 6 -2.15 2.30 11.99
N ALA A 7 -3.08 1.44 12.43
CA ALA A 7 -3.10 0.03 12.02
C ALA A 7 -3.23 -0.15 10.50
N LEU A 8 -4.02 0.70 9.83
CA LEU A 8 -4.23 0.64 8.39
C LEU A 8 -3.01 1.16 7.63
N GLU A 9 -2.40 2.26 8.08
CA GLU A 9 -1.15 2.78 7.49
C GLU A 9 0.01 1.78 7.61
N ALA A 10 0.16 1.16 8.78
CA ALA A 10 1.16 0.11 9.01
C ALA A 10 0.93 -1.10 8.10
N ARG A 11 -0.34 -1.48 7.87
CA ARG A 11 -0.70 -2.55 6.92
C ARG A 11 -0.27 -2.20 5.50
N VAL A 12 -0.58 -1.00 5.02
CA VAL A 12 -0.23 -0.55 3.66
C VAL A 12 1.29 -0.53 3.46
N ILE A 13 2.03 0.07 4.40
CA ILE A 13 3.51 0.10 4.35
C ILE A 13 4.08 -1.31 4.37
N GLY A 14 3.61 -2.17 5.28
CA GLY A 14 4.06 -3.55 5.38
C GLY A 14 3.85 -4.32 4.08
N CYS A 15 2.71 -4.12 3.40
CA CYS A 15 2.45 -4.74 2.10
C CYS A 15 3.43 -4.27 1.03
N LEU A 16 3.73 -2.97 0.97
CA LEU A 16 4.67 -2.42 -0.01
C LEU A 16 6.11 -2.93 0.24
N LEU A 17 6.55 -2.98 1.49
CA LEU A 17 7.85 -3.52 1.88
C LEU A 17 7.97 -5.02 1.55
N GLU A 18 6.95 -5.81 1.88
CA GLU A 18 6.90 -7.24 1.56
C GLU A 18 6.99 -7.46 0.05
N LYS A 19 6.10 -6.83 -0.73
CA LYS A 19 5.98 -7.08 -2.17
C LYS A 19 7.15 -6.53 -2.98
N GLN A 20 7.85 -5.50 -2.49
CA GLN A 20 9.10 -5.06 -3.10
C GLN A 20 10.16 -6.18 -3.13
N VAL A 21 10.18 -7.03 -2.09
CA VAL A 21 11.17 -8.12 -1.97
C VAL A 21 10.64 -9.43 -2.55
N THR A 22 9.39 -9.79 -2.27
CA THR A 22 8.85 -11.11 -2.62
C THR A 22 8.33 -11.19 -4.06
N THR A 23 7.92 -10.07 -4.65
CA THR A 23 7.33 -9.97 -6.01
C THR A 23 7.84 -8.70 -6.72
N PRO A 24 9.17 -8.57 -6.91
CA PRO A 24 9.77 -7.35 -7.47
C PRO A 24 9.29 -7.03 -8.89
N GLU A 25 8.85 -8.02 -9.65
CA GLU A 25 8.31 -7.87 -11.00
C GLU A 25 6.96 -7.13 -11.05
N GLN A 26 6.24 -7.08 -9.93
CA GLN A 26 4.97 -6.37 -9.78
C GLN A 26 5.14 -5.00 -9.14
N TYR A 27 6.35 -4.63 -8.72
CA TYR A 27 6.63 -3.37 -8.05
C TYR A 27 7.10 -2.30 -9.06
N PRO A 28 6.57 -1.06 -9.03
CA PRO A 28 5.63 -0.49 -8.06
C PRO A 28 4.20 -1.03 -8.21
N LEU A 29 3.51 -1.18 -7.07
CA LEU A 29 2.12 -1.66 -7.04
C LEU A 29 1.14 -0.55 -7.45
N SER A 30 0.10 -0.93 -8.18
CA SER A 30 -1.12 -0.12 -8.33
C SER A 30 -1.98 -0.16 -7.07
N VAL A 31 -2.96 0.74 -6.94
CA VAL A 31 -3.93 0.75 -5.83
C VAL A 31 -4.60 -0.62 -5.64
N ASN A 32 -5.04 -1.25 -6.72
CA ASN A 32 -5.63 -2.60 -6.69
C ASN A 32 -4.64 -3.68 -6.19
N GLY A 33 -3.36 -3.55 -6.55
CA GLY A 33 -2.31 -4.40 -6.04
C GLY A 33 -2.13 -4.24 -4.52
N VAL A 34 -2.18 -3.00 -4.02
CA VAL A 34 -2.11 -2.71 -2.59
C VAL A 34 -3.34 -3.24 -1.85
N VAL A 35 -4.55 -3.05 -2.36
CA VAL A 35 -5.79 -3.61 -1.77
C VAL A 35 -5.69 -5.12 -1.64
N THR A 36 -5.31 -5.79 -2.74
CA THR A 36 -5.13 -7.25 -2.76
C THR A 36 -4.10 -7.70 -1.74
N ALA A 37 -2.98 -6.98 -1.62
CA ALA A 37 -1.94 -7.27 -0.64
C ALA A 37 -2.43 -7.04 0.81
N CYS A 38 -3.19 -5.99 1.09
CA CYS A 38 -3.69 -5.69 2.43
C CYS A 38 -4.68 -6.75 2.95
N ASN A 39 -5.49 -7.30 2.05
CA ASN A 39 -6.57 -8.24 2.32
C ASN A 39 -6.18 -9.72 2.11
N GLN A 40 -4.88 -10.03 1.99
CA GLN A 40 -4.42 -11.42 1.87
C GLN A 40 -4.85 -12.25 3.09
N LYS A 41 -5.29 -13.49 2.85
CA LYS A 41 -5.69 -14.43 3.91
C LYS A 41 -4.50 -15.04 4.65
N THR A 42 -3.32 -15.00 4.05
CA THR A 42 -2.07 -15.51 4.61
C THR A 42 -1.11 -14.36 4.89
N ASN A 43 -0.20 -14.54 5.84
CA ASN A 43 0.79 -13.54 6.26
C ASN A 43 0.16 -12.20 6.69
N ARG A 44 -1.08 -12.23 7.21
CA ARG A 44 -1.79 -11.07 7.74
C ARG A 44 -2.39 -11.41 9.09
N GLU A 45 -2.10 -10.60 10.09
CA GLU A 45 -2.68 -10.69 11.42
C GLU A 45 -3.03 -9.27 11.92
N PRO A 46 -4.32 -8.95 12.13
CA PRO A 46 -5.50 -9.71 11.69
C PRO A 46 -5.66 -9.67 10.16
N VAL A 47 -6.42 -10.63 9.62
CA VAL A 47 -6.93 -10.54 8.24
C VAL A 47 -7.90 -9.35 8.17
N MET A 48 -7.74 -8.51 7.15
CA MET A 48 -8.56 -7.32 6.92
C MET A 48 -9.36 -7.45 5.64
N ASN A 49 -10.39 -6.61 5.49
CA ASN A 49 -11.17 -6.47 4.28
C ASN A 49 -11.37 -4.96 3.98
N LEU A 50 -10.28 -4.30 3.59
CA LEU A 50 -10.26 -2.88 3.26
C LEU A 50 -10.83 -2.64 1.86
N SER A 51 -11.66 -1.62 1.71
CA SER A 51 -12.10 -1.11 0.42
C SER A 51 -10.99 -0.37 -0.32
N GLU A 52 -11.15 -0.20 -1.63
CA GLU A 52 -10.23 0.58 -2.46
C GLU A 52 -10.13 2.04 -1.98
N SER A 53 -11.25 2.64 -1.57
CA SER A 53 -11.28 4.01 -1.04
C SER A 53 -10.52 4.16 0.27
N GLU A 54 -10.64 3.20 1.19
CA GLU A 54 -9.88 3.22 2.45
C GLU A 54 -8.37 3.12 2.19
N VAL A 55 -7.97 2.25 1.27
CA VAL A 55 -6.55 2.10 0.88
C VAL A 55 -6.04 3.35 0.18
N GLN A 56 -6.81 3.94 -0.73
CA GLN A 56 -6.46 5.19 -1.41
C GLN A 56 -6.23 6.32 -0.41
N GLU A 57 -7.12 6.49 0.57
CA GLU A 57 -6.97 7.50 1.62
C GLU A 57 -5.66 7.32 2.39
N GLN A 58 -5.30 6.08 2.74
CA GLN A 58 -4.05 5.81 3.44
C GLN A 58 -2.82 6.06 2.55
N LEU A 59 -2.87 5.70 1.27
CA LEU A 59 -1.80 6.00 0.31
C LEU A 59 -1.57 7.51 0.21
N ASP A 60 -2.64 8.30 0.06
CA ASP A 60 -2.57 9.76 -0.01
C ASP A 60 -1.97 10.36 1.27
N ASN A 61 -2.40 9.88 2.45
CA ASN A 61 -1.89 10.34 3.74
C ASN A 61 -0.39 10.02 3.89
N LEU A 62 0.03 8.82 3.50
CA LEU A 62 1.42 8.38 3.59
C LEU A 62 2.34 9.09 2.57
N VAL A 63 1.83 9.41 1.37
CA VAL A 63 2.54 10.23 0.38
C VAL A 63 2.72 11.65 0.88
N LYS A 64 1.66 12.29 1.43
CA LYS A 64 1.75 13.63 2.05
C LYS A 64 2.78 13.69 3.17
N ARG A 65 2.99 12.57 3.87
CA ARG A 65 3.98 12.44 4.95
C ARG A 65 5.36 11.96 4.49
N HIS A 66 5.58 11.79 3.19
CA HIS A 66 6.82 11.32 2.58
C HIS A 66 7.26 9.90 2.99
N TYR A 67 6.34 9.06 3.44
CA TYR A 67 6.61 7.63 3.68
C TYR A 67 6.59 6.85 2.36
N LEU A 68 5.76 7.29 1.42
CA LEU A 68 5.60 6.71 0.09
C LEU A 68 5.78 7.78 -0.99
N ARG A 69 6.01 7.33 -2.22
CA ARG A 69 6.07 8.18 -3.40
C ARG A 69 5.25 7.55 -4.52
N THR A 70 4.47 8.36 -5.22
CA THR A 70 3.79 7.93 -6.45
C THR A 70 4.76 7.91 -7.63
N VAL A 71 4.66 6.90 -8.47
CA VAL A 71 5.45 6.79 -9.71
C VAL A 71 4.50 7.02 -10.88
N SER A 72 4.47 8.25 -11.37
CA SER A 72 3.71 8.62 -12.57
C SER A 72 4.52 8.36 -13.83
N GLY A 73 3.87 7.87 -14.90
CA GLY A 73 4.52 7.61 -16.20
C GLY A 73 4.11 6.28 -16.84
N PHE A 74 3.33 5.46 -16.13
CA PHE A 74 2.70 4.28 -16.71
C PHE A 74 1.57 4.71 -17.65
N GLY A 75 1.63 4.28 -18.92
CA GLY A 75 0.67 4.64 -19.95
C GLY A 75 -0.78 4.35 -19.51
N ASN A 76 -1.68 5.31 -19.79
CA ASN A 76 -3.09 5.33 -19.41
C ASN A 76 -3.38 5.30 -17.89
N ARG A 77 -3.20 6.45 -17.21
CA ARG A 77 -3.89 6.86 -15.96
C ARG A 77 -3.79 5.93 -14.74
N VAL A 78 -2.92 4.93 -14.74
CA VAL A 78 -2.67 4.09 -13.55
C VAL A 78 -1.57 4.75 -12.72
N THR A 79 -1.91 5.10 -11.48
CA THR A 79 -1.01 5.65 -10.46
C THR A 79 -1.27 4.97 -9.13
#